data_AF-A0A226X6Q4-F1
#
_entry.id   AF-A0A226X6Q4-F1
#
_cell.length_a   1.000
_cell.length_b   1.000
_cell.length_c   1.000
_cell.angle_alpha   90.00
_cell.angle_beta   90.00
_cell.angle_gamma   90.00
#
_symmetry.space_group_name_H-M   'P 1'
#
loop_
_entity.id
_entity.type
_entity.pdbx_description
1 polymer ?
#
loop_
_entity_poly.entity_id
_entity_poly.type
_entity_poly.pdbx_seq_one_letter_code
_entity_poly.pdbx_strand_id
1 'polypeptide(L)' 'MSDADNVISFAFRRITVTHPSKRQRPVKVATDGEINWITLPLEFRVAPEPLFLLKPEADVANANRS' A
#
# COMPACT_ATOMS: atom_id res chain seq x y z
N MET A 1 -26.97 -1.30 -7.21
CA MET A 1 -26.61 -0.78 -5.88
C MET A 1 -25.12 -0.98 -5.74
N SER A 2 -24.37 0.11 -5.54
CA SER A 2 -22.96 0.23 -5.91
C SER A 2 -22.04 -0.36 -4.85
N ASP A 3 -21.06 -1.18 -5.25
CA ASP A 3 -19.99 -1.72 -4.39
C ASP A 3 -19.16 -0.61 -3.69
N ALA A 4 -19.23 0.61 -4.23
CA ALA A 4 -18.54 1.78 -3.72
C ALA A 4 -18.99 2.16 -2.29
N ASP A 5 -20.23 1.86 -1.89
CA ASP A 5 -20.74 2.20 -0.55
C ASP A 5 -20.05 1.38 0.56
N ASN A 6 -19.37 0.29 0.21
CA ASN A 6 -18.62 -0.56 1.14
C ASN A 6 -17.11 -0.27 1.16
N VAL A 7 -16.67 0.77 0.44
CA VAL A 7 -15.24 1.15 0.40
C VAL A 7 -14.94 2.15 1.50
N ILE A 8 -14.06 1.77 2.42
CA ILE A 8 -13.58 2.67 3.47
C ILE A 8 -12.19 3.17 3.06
N SER A 9 -12.05 4.50 2.98
CA SER A 9 -10.78 5.16 2.69
C SER A 9 -10.34 5.98 3.90
N PHE A 10 -9.09 5.80 4.31
CA PHE A 10 -8.48 6.57 5.39
C PHE A 10 -6.96 6.66 5.16
N ALA A 11 -6.36 7.75 5.63
CA ALA A 11 -4.93 7.97 5.55
C ALA A 11 -4.20 7.34 6.76
N PHE A 12 -3.02 6.76 6.53
CA PHE A 12 -2.19 6.19 7.58
C PHE A 12 -0.70 6.31 7.23
N ARG A 13 0.16 6.44 8.25
CA ARG A 13 1.62 6.23 8.10
C ARG A 13 2.04 4.81 8.45
N ARG A 14 1.27 4.14 9.32
CA ARG A 14 1.44 2.76 9.76
C ARG A 14 0.08 2.15 10.02
N ILE A 15 -0.14 0.92 9.57
CA ILE A 15 -1.32 0.12 9.88
C ILE A 15 -0.90 -1.35 10.01
N THR A 16 -1.52 -2.04 10.96
CA THR A 16 -1.39 -3.50 11.10
C THR A 16 -2.68 -4.16 10.65
N VAL A 17 -2.59 -5.02 9.65
CA VAL A 17 -3.70 -5.85 9.19
C VAL A 17 -3.59 -7.20 9.86
N THR A 18 -4.63 -7.55 10.62
CA THR A 18 -4.74 -8.82 11.33
C THR A 18 -5.96 -9.59 10.83
N HIS A 19 -5.94 -10.91 10.96
CA HIS A 19 -7.12 -11.73 10.75
C HIS A 19 -7.74 -12.09 12.12
N PRO A 20 -9.07 -12.07 12.27
CA PRO A 20 -9.73 -12.32 13.56
C PRO A 20 -9.51 -13.74 14.10
N SER A 21 -9.21 -14.70 13.23
CA SER A 21 -8.82 -16.05 13.66
C SER A 21 -7.38 -16.09 14.16
N LYS A 22 -7.14 -16.81 15.26
CA LYS A 22 -5.80 -17.13 15.77
C LYS A 22 -4.94 -17.97 14.81
N ARG A 23 -5.54 -18.57 13.79
CA ARG A 23 -4.81 -19.35 12.80
C ARG A 23 -4.10 -18.41 11.82
N GLN A 24 -2.77 -18.42 11.87
CA GLN A 24 -1.94 -17.73 10.89
C GLN A 24 -2.06 -18.44 9.54
N ARG A 25 -2.80 -17.83 8.61
CA ARG A 25 -2.85 -18.27 7.21
C ARG A 25 -2.06 -17.28 6.36
N PRO A 26 -1.20 -17.76 5.45
CA PRO A 26 -0.58 -16.89 4.47
C PRO A 26 -1.64 -16.22 3.60
N VAL A 27 -1.40 -14.95 3.28
CA VAL A 27 -2.22 -14.19 2.33
C VAL A 27 -1.35 -13.81 1.14
N LYS A 28 -1.97 -13.73 -0.04
CA LYS A 28 -1.30 -13.19 -1.23
C LYS A 28 -1.22 -11.68 -1.09
N VAL A 29 -0.02 -11.14 -1.20
CA VAL A 29 0.25 -9.70 -1.18
C VAL A 29 0.84 -9.34 -2.52
N ALA A 30 0.22 -8.38 -3.20
CA ALA A 30 0.75 -7.79 -4.42
C ALA A 30 1.43 -6.46 -4.09
N THR A 31 2.71 -6.33 -4.41
CA THR A 31 3.50 -5.10 -4.24
C THR A 31 4.12 -4.77 -5.59
N ASP A 32 3.85 -3.59 -6.14
CA ASP A 32 4.41 -3.09 -7.39
C ASP A 32 4.29 -4.07 -8.58
N GLY A 33 3.22 -4.87 -8.60
CA GLY A 33 2.94 -5.86 -9.66
C GLY A 33 3.45 -7.28 -9.37
N GLU A 34 4.28 -7.48 -8.34
CA GLU A 34 4.78 -8.79 -7.92
C GLU A 34 3.90 -9.40 -6.83
N ILE A 35 3.72 -10.73 -6.83
CA ILE A 35 2.89 -11.44 -5.85
C ILE A 35 3.76 -12.30 -4.92
N ASN A 36 3.61 -12.10 -3.61
CA ASN A 36 4.26 -12.89 -2.55
C ASN A 36 3.22 -13.46 -1.57
N TRP A 37 3.51 -14.62 -0.97
CA TRP A 37 2.72 -15.16 0.14
C TRP A 37 3.33 -14.72 1.47
N ILE A 38 2.58 -13.94 2.26
CA ILE A 38 3.06 -13.39 3.53
C ILE A 38 2.17 -13.84 4.67
N THR A 39 2.78 -14.22 5.80
CA THR A 39 2.05 -14.65 7.00
C THR A 39 1.64 -13.43 7.82
N LEU A 40 0.39 -13.43 8.28
CA LEU A 40 -0.17 -12.37 9.13
C LEU A 40 0.46 -12.37 10.54
N PRO A 41 0.55 -11.19 11.21
CA PRO A 41 0.00 -9.90 10.79
C PRO A 41 0.85 -9.18 9.73
N LEU A 42 0.21 -8.42 8.85
CA LEU A 42 0.90 -7.54 7.90
C LEU A 42 1.05 -6.15 8.50
N GLU A 43 2.26 -5.62 8.49
CA GLU A 43 2.51 -4.21 8.81
C GLU A 43 2.80 -3.43 7.54
N PHE A 44 1.92 -2.49 7.21
CA PHE A 44 2.19 -1.49 6.20
C PHE A 44 2.72 -0.25 6.90
N ARG A 45 3.90 0.23 6.49
CA ARG A 45 4.48 1.46 7.02
C ARG A 45 5.30 2.18 5.97
N VAL A 46 5.44 3.49 6.13
CA VAL A 46 6.45 4.24 5.39
C VAL A 46 7.84 3.78 5.83
N ALA A 47 8.74 3.50 4.88
CA ALA A 47 10.11 3.14 5.17
C ALA A 47 10.80 4.27 5.97
N PRO A 48 11.60 3.97 7.01
CA PRO A 48 12.28 5.00 7.79
C PRO A 48 13.32 5.76 6.95
N GLU A 49 13.90 5.10 5.96
CA GLU A 49 14.89 5.64 5.04
C GLU A 49 14.30 5.61 3.62
N PRO A 50 13.81 6.75 3.10
CA PRO A 50 13.30 6.81 1.74
C PRO A 50 14.46 6.78 0.73
N LEU A 51 14.19 6.23 -0.45
CA LEU A 51 15.15 6.21 -1.56
C LEU A 51 15.13 7.55 -2.31
N PHE A 52 16.28 7.94 -2.85
CA PHE A 52 16.36 9.10 -3.75
C PHE A 52 15.71 8.76 -5.09
N LEU A 53 14.83 9.65 -5.56
CA LEU A 53 14.18 9.55 -6.85
C LEU A 53 14.71 10.66 -7.76
N LEU A 54 15.36 10.28 -8.87
CA LEU A 54 15.62 11.22 -9.95
C LEU A 54 14.29 11.53 -10.63
N LYS A 55 13.88 12.79 -10.56
CA LYS A 55 12.65 13.27 -11.20
C LYS A 55 12.92 14.59 -11.93
N PRO A 56 12.12 14.94 -12.96
CA PRO A 56 12.18 16.25 -13.58
C PRO A 56 11.91 17.36 -12.56
N GLU A 57 12.33 18.58 -12.91
CA GLU A 57 11.92 19.80 -12.20
C GLU A 57 10.39 19.90 -12.08
N ALA A 58 9.93 20.57 -11.03
CA ALA A 58 8.50 20.60 -10.68
C ALA A 58 7.62 21.07 -11.85
N ASP A 59 8.04 22.11 -12.57
CA ASP A 59 7.29 22.66 -13.70
C ASP A 59 7.19 21.66 -14.87
N VAL A 60 8.28 20.92 -15.13
CA VAL A 60 8.32 19.86 -16.17
C VAL A 60 7.45 18.68 -15.75
N ALA A 61 7.48 18.29 -14.48
CA ALA A 61 6.65 17.21 -13.96
C ALA A 61 5.15 17.54 -14.03
N ASN A 62 4.77 18.80 -13.78
CA ASN A 62 3.38 19.25 -13.88
C ASN A 62 2.87 19.22 -15.33
N ALA A 63 3.71 19.60 -16.30
CA ALA A 63 3.36 19.56 -17.72
C ALA A 63 3.11 18.13 -18.26
N ASN A 64 3.71 17.10 -17.65
CA ASN A 64 3.52 15.70 -18.05
C ASN A 64 2.24 15.06 -17.47
N ARG A 65 1.51 15.75 -16.60
CA ARG A 65 0.32 15.22 -15.91
C ARG A 65 -0.99 15.50 -16.66
N SER A 66 -0.95 16.35 -17.68
CA SER A 66 -2.04 16.69 -18.60
C SER A 66 -2.07 15.79 -19.82
#